data_AF-A0A534S1X6-F1
#
_entry.id   AF-A0A534S1X6-F1
#
_cell.length_a   1.000
_cell.length_b   1.000
_cell.length_c   1.000
_cell.angle_alpha   90.00
_cell.angle_beta   90.00
_cell.angle_gamma   90.00
#
_symmetry.space_group_name_H-M   'P 1'
#
loop_
_entity.id
_entity.type
_entity.pdbx_description
1 polymer ?
#
loop_
_entity_poly.entity_id
_entity_poly.type
_entity_poly.pdbx_seq_one_letter_code
_entity_poly.pdbx_strand_id
1 'polypeptide(L)'
;MGVEALVVPPDGRHVYVGTRGAMVMYPRSSDGLLGPATFLPIERATPLVFWSLAVTADGRFLYAGGYDSPGNTDLLVFARDVGNGTLHLIQRVGDGVQGRIVGDAYAVAMSDDERQLYLANGQDPDSEVTVHARDANTGLLDLVQAVPHDPGGLGCATRIAASPDGTLIYTSCGDRLTVYHRTRATGRIAIVQLLRDGEGGVESIDGADAIQPSPDGRHVYVLASQDHAVTVFRHTCGDGVLDVGETCDDGNLTDGDGCDAACRIEPCFTCAGEPSACVPADGEHCDDGQPCTRDDVCSGGACVGTRVADGEPCDDGNACTVGDTCAGGKCTPHATLTCGPCEACDTARGCVGILHSGCLRSPVEGAHGRLSLERRSGGRVAVDWQWLGDRWTKTAQLGNPLGATGYRFCVFDDREGSNGFGRQRHVVLGASVPAAAKCGHRACWHRRPNGDFFFRDETHRGAIHSIVLTRARAGLPAVAVAGTGRAAAGSLPMKLPTTVQLSVDGVGCWQADLAIFVQHNDRGHFVGRAGLERSCPSCGPGE
;
A
#
# COMPACT_ATOMS: atom_id res chain seq x y z
N MET A 1 22.74 21.11 -14.26
CA MET A 1 21.48 20.51 -13.76
C MET A 1 21.25 21.06 -12.38
N GLY A 2 20.16 21.79 -12.16
CA GLY A 2 19.80 22.28 -10.82
C GLY A 2 19.42 21.11 -9.93
N VAL A 3 19.88 21.13 -8.69
CA VAL A 3 19.44 20.20 -7.64
C VAL A 3 18.11 20.73 -7.11
N GLU A 4 17.12 19.87 -7.06
CA GLU A 4 15.75 20.22 -6.66
C GLU A 4 15.35 19.51 -5.36
N ALA A 5 15.82 18.28 -5.17
CA ALA A 5 15.62 17.51 -3.95
C ALA A 5 16.84 16.65 -3.62
N LEU A 6 17.00 16.32 -2.34
CA LEU A 6 17.90 15.25 -1.91
C LEU A 6 17.28 14.41 -0.81
N VAL A 7 17.71 13.15 -0.71
CA VAL A 7 17.36 12.28 0.41
C VAL A 7 18.52 11.35 0.75
N VAL A 8 18.73 11.12 2.04
CA VAL A 8 19.71 10.18 2.58
C VAL A 8 18.94 9.01 3.21
N PRO A 9 19.08 7.77 2.70
CA PRO A 9 18.47 6.61 3.33
C PRO A 9 19.01 6.39 4.75
N PRO A 10 18.26 5.67 5.61
CA PRO A 10 18.65 5.39 6.99
C PRO A 10 20.00 4.67 7.14
N ASP A 11 20.44 3.91 6.14
CA ASP A 11 21.77 3.27 6.15
C ASP A 11 22.93 4.26 6.05
N GLY A 12 22.67 5.50 5.60
CA GLY A 12 23.66 6.57 5.47
C GLY A 12 24.76 6.33 4.42
N ARG A 13 24.65 5.27 3.60
CA ARG A 13 25.67 4.82 2.65
C ARG A 13 25.53 5.43 1.26
N HIS A 14 24.38 6.02 0.95
CA HIS A 14 24.10 6.63 -0.34
C HIS A 14 23.35 7.96 -0.16
N VAL A 15 23.44 8.83 -1.15
CA VAL A 15 22.61 10.05 -1.24
C VAL A 15 21.96 10.05 -2.62
N TYR A 16 20.63 10.20 -2.65
CA TYR A 16 19.89 10.38 -3.89
C TYR A 16 19.57 11.84 -4.09
N VAL A 17 19.80 12.32 -5.30
CA VAL A 17 19.62 13.70 -5.69
C VAL A 17 18.67 13.75 -6.89
N GLY A 18 17.55 14.44 -6.69
CA GLY A 18 16.61 14.80 -7.73
C GLY A 18 17.09 16.04 -8.45
N THR A 19 17.15 15.99 -9.78
CA THR A 19 17.56 17.12 -10.62
C THR A 19 16.56 17.36 -11.75
N ARG A 20 16.75 18.46 -12.48
CA ARG A 20 16.09 18.66 -13.78
C ARG A 20 16.68 17.70 -14.82
N GLY A 21 16.00 16.58 -15.05
CA GLY A 21 16.25 15.62 -16.12
C GLY A 21 16.85 14.29 -15.69
N ALA A 22 17.27 14.13 -14.42
CA ALA A 22 17.85 12.89 -13.93
C ALA A 22 17.72 12.73 -12.42
N MET A 23 17.76 11.47 -11.98
CA MET A 23 18.05 11.12 -10.59
C MET A 23 19.49 10.61 -10.51
N VAL A 24 20.23 11.14 -9.54
CA VAL A 24 21.65 10.86 -9.36
C VAL A 24 21.88 10.23 -8.00
N MET A 25 22.65 9.15 -7.96
CA MET A 25 23.08 8.52 -6.72
C MET A 25 24.55 8.83 -6.46
N TYR A 26 24.88 9.22 -5.24
CA TYR A 26 26.24 9.34 -4.74
C TYR A 26 26.48 8.29 -3.66
N PRO A 27 27.53 7.46 -3.73
CA PRO A 27 27.97 6.68 -2.58
C PRO A 27 28.52 7.64 -1.53
N ARG A 28 28.25 7.33 -0.25
CA ARG A 28 28.68 8.13 0.90
C ARG A 28 29.58 7.31 1.80
N SER A 29 30.79 7.79 2.04
CA SER A 29 31.75 7.16 2.93
C SER A 29 31.38 7.38 4.40
N SER A 30 32.02 6.63 5.31
CA SER A 30 31.75 6.69 6.74
C SER A 30 32.08 8.04 7.40
N ASP A 31 32.99 8.81 6.80
CA ASP A 31 33.33 10.18 7.17
C ASP A 31 32.39 11.23 6.51
N GLY A 32 31.40 10.77 5.73
CA GLY A 32 30.33 11.59 5.16
C GLY A 32 30.65 12.21 3.80
N LEU A 33 31.81 11.94 3.20
CA LEU A 33 32.16 12.43 1.87
C LEU A 33 31.39 11.69 0.77
N LEU A 34 31.07 12.42 -0.30
CA LEU A 34 30.41 11.86 -1.48
C LEU A 34 31.45 11.38 -2.50
N GLY A 35 31.29 10.14 -2.95
CA GLY A 35 32.07 9.57 -4.04
C GLY A 35 31.51 9.95 -5.42
N PRO A 36 32.00 9.30 -6.49
CA PRO A 36 31.58 9.60 -7.85
C PRO A 36 30.09 9.30 -8.09
N ALA A 37 29.44 10.20 -8.82
CA ALA A 37 28.02 10.11 -9.16
C ALA A 37 27.72 8.93 -10.10
N THR A 38 26.61 8.25 -9.85
CA THR A 38 25.99 7.28 -10.76
C THR A 38 24.66 7.83 -11.24
N PHE A 39 24.48 7.95 -12.55
CA PHE A 39 23.20 8.32 -13.15
C PHE A 39 22.28 7.10 -13.13
N LEU A 40 21.10 7.26 -12.57
CA LEU A 40 20.11 6.20 -12.54
C LEU A 40 19.28 6.30 -13.83
N PRO A 41 19.30 5.28 -14.71
CA PRO A 41 18.53 5.30 -15.94
C PRO A 41 17.04 5.25 -15.59
N ILE A 42 16.33 6.32 -15.93
CA ILE A 42 14.87 6.34 -15.89
C ILE A 42 14.45 6.30 -17.36
N GLU A 43 13.95 5.15 -17.82
CA GLU A 43 13.50 4.98 -19.20
C GLU A 43 12.36 5.96 -19.49
N ARG A 44 12.70 7.08 -20.15
CA ARG A 44 11.79 8.06 -20.74
C ARG A 44 12.39 8.68 -22.01
N ALA A 45 11.47 9.11 -22.88
CA ALA A 45 11.77 9.97 -24.02
C ALA A 45 11.92 11.45 -23.64
N THR A 46 11.43 11.87 -22.46
CA THR A 46 11.42 13.27 -21.98
C THR A 46 12.07 13.41 -20.58
N PRO A 47 12.83 14.48 -20.32
CA PRO A 47 13.46 14.72 -19.03
C PRO A 47 12.43 15.12 -17.95
N LEU A 48 12.41 14.37 -16.83
CA LEU A 48 11.61 14.67 -15.64
C LEU A 48 12.36 15.60 -14.68
N VAL A 49 11.64 16.49 -14.01
CA VAL A 49 12.17 17.23 -12.85
C VAL A 49 11.71 16.54 -11.56
N PHE A 50 12.66 16.29 -10.65
CA PHE A 50 12.39 15.64 -9.36
C PHE A 50 12.40 16.64 -8.21
N TRP A 51 11.24 17.15 -7.83
CA TRP A 51 11.10 18.20 -6.80
C TRP A 51 11.07 17.69 -5.37
N SER A 52 10.73 16.43 -5.18
CA SER A 52 10.60 15.88 -3.83
C SER A 52 10.89 14.39 -3.81
N LEU A 53 11.61 13.96 -2.78
CA LEU A 53 12.01 12.59 -2.55
C LEU A 53 11.65 12.21 -1.12
N ALA A 54 11.10 11.00 -0.94
CA ALA A 54 10.91 10.39 0.36
C ALA A 54 11.46 8.97 0.34
N VAL A 55 12.04 8.53 1.45
CA VAL A 55 12.59 7.18 1.61
C VAL A 55 12.02 6.56 2.87
N THR A 56 11.77 5.26 2.83
CA THR A 56 11.26 4.52 3.99
C THR A 56 12.33 4.34 5.07
N ALA A 57 11.92 4.18 6.32
CA ALA A 57 12.73 3.97 7.50
C ALA A 57 13.50 2.65 7.46
N ASP A 58 13.00 1.66 6.72
CA ASP A 58 13.72 0.43 6.40
C ASP A 58 14.71 0.59 5.22
N GLY A 59 14.67 1.73 4.52
CA GLY A 59 15.52 2.05 3.38
C GLY A 59 15.28 1.21 2.13
N ARG A 60 14.16 0.47 2.06
CA ARG A 60 13.84 -0.44 0.94
C ARG A 60 13.09 0.21 -0.20
N PHE A 61 12.42 1.35 0.03
CA PHE A 61 11.64 2.03 -1.01
C PHE A 61 11.92 3.52 -1.04
N LEU A 62 11.88 4.08 -2.25
CA LEU A 62 12.03 5.50 -2.50
C LEU A 62 10.88 5.98 -3.38
N TYR A 63 10.29 7.11 -2.98
CA TYR A 63 9.19 7.79 -3.65
C TYR A 63 9.69 9.11 -4.19
N ALA A 64 9.41 9.37 -5.46
CA ALA A 64 9.88 10.57 -6.14
C ALA A 64 8.72 11.27 -6.83
N GLY A 65 8.40 12.48 -6.39
CA GLY A 65 7.48 13.37 -7.09
C GLY A 65 8.20 14.06 -8.24
N GLY A 66 7.60 14.04 -9.43
CA GLY A 66 8.10 14.77 -10.57
C GLY A 66 7.06 15.07 -11.63
N TYR A 67 7.45 15.96 -12.56
CA TYR A 67 6.64 16.35 -13.71
C TYR A 67 7.51 16.36 -14.97
N ASP A 68 6.88 16.06 -16.12
CA ASP A 68 7.45 16.38 -17.42
C ASP A 68 6.66 17.48 -18.15
N SER A 69 7.32 18.11 -19.12
CA SER A 69 6.65 18.96 -20.11
C SER A 69 6.42 18.14 -21.38
N PRO A 70 5.19 18.05 -21.93
CA PRO A 70 3.98 18.80 -21.56
C PRO A 70 2.98 17.95 -20.74
N GLY A 71 3.08 18.00 -19.41
CA GLY A 71 1.95 17.72 -18.52
C GLY A 71 1.70 16.26 -18.15
N ASN A 72 2.63 15.33 -18.36
CA ASN A 72 2.52 14.03 -17.71
C ASN A 72 3.20 14.10 -16.34
N THR A 73 2.38 13.90 -15.31
CA THR A 73 2.83 13.84 -13.94
C THR A 73 3.07 12.40 -13.53
N ASP A 74 4.16 12.16 -12.81
CA ASP A 74 4.37 10.87 -12.20
C ASP A 74 4.92 10.98 -10.79
N LEU A 75 4.23 10.32 -9.87
CA LEU A 75 4.84 9.80 -8.66
C LEU A 75 5.49 8.46 -9.00
N LEU A 76 6.81 8.42 -8.89
CA LEU A 76 7.61 7.24 -9.20
C LEU A 76 7.97 6.50 -7.92
N VAL A 77 7.69 5.19 -7.91
CA VAL A 77 7.98 4.30 -6.78
C VAL A 77 9.13 3.38 -7.17
N PHE A 78 10.19 3.39 -6.38
CA PHE A 78 11.37 2.58 -6.58
C PHE A 78 11.57 1.57 -5.45
N ALA A 79 11.86 0.32 -5.80
CA ALA A 79 12.50 -0.62 -4.90
C ALA A 79 14.01 -0.35 -4.88
N ARG A 80 14.60 -0.32 -3.68
CA ARG A 80 16.02 -0.05 -3.48
C ARG A 80 16.75 -1.32 -3.07
N ASP A 81 17.86 -1.62 -3.76
CA ASP A 81 18.83 -2.59 -3.30
C ASP A 81 19.68 -1.95 -2.18
N VAL A 82 19.50 -2.42 -0.95
CA VAL A 82 20.18 -1.87 0.24
C VAL A 82 21.70 -2.13 0.22
N GLY A 83 22.15 -3.15 -0.52
CA GLY A 83 23.56 -3.51 -0.60
C GLY A 83 24.37 -2.53 -1.45
N ASN A 84 23.84 -2.14 -2.61
CA ASN A 84 24.54 -1.35 -3.62
C ASN A 84 23.89 0.00 -3.97
N GLY A 85 22.71 0.30 -3.41
CA GLY A 85 21.99 1.55 -3.63
C GLY A 85 21.30 1.70 -4.98
N THR A 86 21.27 0.67 -5.82
CA THR A 86 20.55 0.76 -7.10
C THR A 86 19.04 0.86 -6.88
N LEU A 87 18.37 1.64 -7.73
CA LEU A 87 16.93 1.83 -7.71
C LEU A 87 16.29 1.12 -8.90
N HIS A 88 15.22 0.37 -8.64
CA HIS A 88 14.41 -0.29 -9.64
C HIS A 88 13.01 0.29 -9.60
N LEU A 89 12.56 0.88 -10.72
CA LEU A 89 11.21 1.42 -10.80
C LEU A 89 10.18 0.27 -10.76
N ILE A 90 9.27 0.32 -9.80
CA ILE A 90 8.25 -0.72 -9.58
C ILE A 90 6.81 -0.24 -9.81
N GLN A 91 6.56 1.07 -9.72
CA GLN A 91 5.26 1.66 -10.04
C GLN A 91 5.41 3.10 -10.53
N ARG A 92 4.50 3.48 -11.42
CA ARG A 92 4.23 4.87 -11.80
C ARG A 92 2.79 5.17 -11.45
N VAL A 93 2.55 6.29 -10.78
CA VAL A 93 1.20 6.77 -10.44
C VAL A 93 1.04 8.12 -11.13
N GLY A 94 0.04 8.27 -12.00
CA GLY A 94 -0.11 9.41 -12.92
C GLY A 94 -1.32 9.28 -13.85
N ASP A 95 -1.55 10.26 -14.73
CA ASP A 95 -2.72 10.25 -15.64
C ASP A 95 -2.69 9.04 -16.61
N GLY A 96 -3.78 8.29 -16.66
CA GLY A 96 -3.94 7.10 -17.51
C GLY A 96 -3.43 5.76 -16.95
N VAL A 97 -2.85 5.69 -15.74
CA VAL A 97 -2.47 4.43 -15.07
C VAL A 97 -2.90 4.46 -13.60
N GLN A 98 -3.75 3.50 -13.20
CA GLN A 98 -4.19 3.18 -11.82
C GLN A 98 -3.86 4.24 -10.75
N GLY A 99 -4.83 5.11 -10.46
CA GLY A 99 -4.70 6.17 -9.46
C GLY A 99 -4.74 7.55 -10.10
N ARG A 100 -5.81 8.30 -9.86
CA ARG A 100 -5.95 9.68 -10.32
C ARG A 100 -4.95 10.55 -9.54
N ILE A 101 -3.90 11.01 -10.21
CA ILE A 101 -3.17 12.23 -9.83
C ILE A 101 -3.54 13.28 -10.89
N VAL A 102 -4.11 14.41 -10.44
CA VAL A 102 -4.40 15.55 -11.30
C VAL A 102 -3.25 16.55 -11.17
N GLY A 103 -2.56 16.81 -12.29
CA GLY A 103 -1.45 17.76 -12.41
C GLY A 103 -0.20 17.42 -11.57
N ASP A 104 0.76 18.35 -11.49
CA ASP A 104 2.16 18.13 -11.09
C ASP A 104 2.40 17.66 -9.65
N ALA A 105 3.25 16.65 -9.45
CA ALA A 105 3.62 16.10 -8.14
C ALA A 105 4.75 16.92 -7.47
N TYR A 106 4.39 18.03 -6.81
CA TYR A 106 5.35 18.99 -6.24
C TYR A 106 6.11 18.48 -5.03
N ALA A 107 5.37 17.93 -4.06
CA ALA A 107 5.93 17.56 -2.78
C ALA A 107 5.29 16.28 -2.25
N VAL A 108 6.14 15.37 -1.75
CA VAL A 108 5.72 14.13 -1.09
C VAL A 108 6.04 14.20 0.40
N ALA A 109 5.10 13.76 1.24
CA ALA A 109 5.33 13.54 2.67
C ALA A 109 4.87 12.13 3.05
N MET A 110 5.68 11.45 3.87
CA MET A 110 5.32 10.14 4.42
C MET A 110 4.68 10.32 5.79
N SER A 111 3.67 9.51 6.13
CA SER A 111 3.15 9.45 7.49
C SER A 111 4.19 8.91 8.47
N ASP A 112 4.00 9.24 9.74
CA ASP A 112 4.77 8.74 10.87
C ASP A 112 4.85 7.20 10.95
N ASP A 113 3.76 6.54 10.56
CA ASP A 113 3.60 5.07 10.58
C ASP A 113 3.97 4.40 9.24
N GLU A 114 4.41 5.18 8.25
CA GLU A 114 4.73 4.75 6.88
C GLU A 114 3.62 3.98 6.14
N ARG A 115 2.36 4.13 6.60
CA ARG A 115 1.20 3.52 5.96
C ARG A 115 0.61 4.38 4.86
N GLN A 116 0.90 5.69 4.84
CA GLN A 116 0.43 6.60 3.80
C GLN A 116 1.52 7.51 3.25
N LEU A 117 1.32 7.88 1.99
CA LEU A 117 2.05 8.94 1.31
C LEU A 117 1.07 10.05 0.94
N TYR A 118 1.40 11.27 1.30
CA TYR A 118 0.66 12.47 0.97
C TYR A 118 1.37 13.21 -0.14
N LEU A 119 0.62 13.63 -1.14
CA LEU A 119 1.16 14.35 -2.28
C LEU A 119 0.40 15.67 -2.41
N ALA A 120 1.15 16.78 -2.42
CA ALA A 120 0.64 18.04 -2.93
C ALA A 120 0.80 18.02 -4.45
N ASN A 121 -0.33 17.99 -5.17
CA ASN A 121 -0.35 17.87 -6.62
C ASN A 121 -1.18 18.95 -7.32
N GLY A 122 -0.79 19.26 -8.55
CA GLY A 122 -1.55 20.13 -9.45
C GLY A 122 -0.99 21.55 -9.61
N GLN A 123 -1.30 22.14 -10.76
CA GLN A 123 -1.14 23.57 -11.03
C GLN A 123 -2.53 24.22 -10.98
N ASP A 124 -2.57 25.51 -10.66
CA ASP A 124 -3.79 26.32 -10.72
C ASP A 124 -4.49 26.14 -12.09
N PRO A 125 -5.80 25.81 -12.15
CA PRO A 125 -6.78 25.74 -11.05
C PRO A 125 -7.02 24.35 -10.43
N ASP A 126 -6.40 23.29 -10.96
CA ASP A 126 -6.71 21.90 -10.62
C ASP A 126 -5.77 21.32 -9.55
N SER A 127 -5.56 22.07 -8.46
CA SER A 127 -4.68 21.64 -7.35
C SER A 127 -5.43 20.79 -6.31
N GLU A 128 -4.83 19.66 -5.98
CA GLU A 128 -5.38 18.66 -5.06
C GLU A 128 -4.27 18.19 -4.09
N VAL A 129 -4.69 17.70 -2.92
CA VAL A 129 -3.86 16.87 -2.06
C VAL A 129 -4.35 15.44 -2.20
N THR A 130 -3.50 14.55 -2.69
CA THR A 130 -3.82 13.13 -2.80
C THR A 130 -3.21 12.32 -1.67
N VAL A 131 -4.01 11.40 -1.13
CA VAL A 131 -3.64 10.46 -0.08
C VAL A 131 -3.49 9.08 -0.72
N HIS A 132 -2.33 8.47 -0.55
CA HIS A 132 -2.06 7.14 -1.07
C HIS A 132 -1.74 6.17 0.08
N ALA A 133 -2.42 5.02 0.12
CA ALA A 133 -2.07 3.93 1.01
C ALA A 133 -0.84 3.20 0.47
N ARG A 134 0.08 2.85 1.36
CA ARG A 134 1.32 2.13 1.05
C ARG A 134 1.26 0.68 1.52
N ASP A 135 1.55 -0.26 0.63
CA ASP A 135 1.86 -1.63 1.03
C ASP A 135 3.31 -1.71 1.53
N ALA A 136 3.49 -2.03 2.82
CA ALA A 136 4.81 -2.02 3.44
C ALA A 136 5.80 -3.06 2.86
N ASN A 137 5.31 -4.13 2.25
CA ASN A 137 6.14 -5.24 1.76
C ASN A 137 6.66 -5.00 0.35
N THR A 138 5.83 -4.38 -0.48
CA THR A 138 6.03 -4.16 -1.92
C THR A 138 6.35 -2.71 -2.26
N GLY A 139 6.03 -1.77 -1.36
CA GLY A 139 6.20 -0.33 -1.55
C GLY A 139 5.17 0.30 -2.49
N LEU A 140 4.25 -0.49 -3.05
CA LEU A 140 3.24 -0.02 -3.99
C LEU A 140 2.22 0.90 -3.30
N LEU A 141 1.65 1.81 -4.09
CA LEU A 141 0.73 2.86 -3.67
C LEU A 141 -0.65 2.68 -4.31
N ASP A 142 -1.70 2.95 -3.52
CA ASP A 142 -3.08 3.01 -3.98
C ASP A 142 -3.76 4.30 -3.51
N LEU A 143 -4.51 4.94 -4.39
CA LEU A 143 -5.23 6.18 -4.05
C LEU A 143 -6.34 5.89 -3.01
N VAL A 144 -6.33 6.63 -1.91
CA VAL A 144 -7.33 6.57 -0.83
C VAL A 144 -8.31 7.74 -0.92
N GLN A 145 -7.79 8.93 -1.20
CA GLN A 145 -8.56 10.17 -1.21
C GLN A 145 -7.86 11.17 -2.13
N ALA A 146 -8.65 11.95 -2.86
CA ALA A 146 -8.21 13.19 -3.49
C ALA A 146 -9.01 14.32 -2.86
N VAL A 147 -8.32 15.26 -2.21
CA VAL A 147 -8.94 16.43 -1.58
C VAL A 147 -8.62 17.62 -2.45
N PRO A 148 -9.63 18.26 -3.09
CA PRO A 148 -9.42 19.54 -3.73
C PRO A 148 -8.81 20.50 -2.73
N HIS A 149 -7.72 21.17 -3.11
CA HIS A 149 -7.03 22.06 -2.18
C HIS A 149 -7.91 23.25 -1.78
N ASP A 150 -8.82 23.69 -2.66
CA ASP A 150 -9.70 24.82 -2.40
C ASP A 150 -11.16 24.60 -2.86
N PRO A 151 -12.14 24.55 -1.94
CA PRO A 151 -13.55 24.65 -2.29
C PRO A 151 -13.97 26.04 -2.83
N GLY A 152 -13.09 27.05 -2.77
CA GLY A 152 -13.32 28.46 -3.15
C GLY A 152 -12.53 29.01 -4.34
N GLY A 153 -11.68 28.20 -5.00
CA GLY A 153 -11.09 28.53 -6.32
C GLY A 153 -9.94 29.55 -6.36
N LEU A 154 -8.98 29.50 -5.43
CA LEU A 154 -7.89 30.47 -5.28
C LEU A 154 -6.45 29.90 -5.27
N GLY A 155 -6.17 28.70 -5.82
CA GLY A 155 -4.81 28.27 -6.20
C GLY A 155 -4.13 27.10 -5.43
N CYS A 156 -2.83 26.90 -5.71
CA CYS A 156 -1.99 25.69 -5.62
C CYS A 156 -1.76 24.97 -4.27
N ALA A 157 -1.08 23.81 -4.28
CA ALA A 157 -0.37 23.23 -3.14
C ALA A 157 1.04 22.84 -3.56
N THR A 158 2.09 23.50 -3.04
CA THR A 158 3.47 23.32 -3.52
C THR A 158 4.39 22.63 -2.51
N ARG A 159 4.00 22.61 -1.23
CA ARG A 159 4.70 21.90 -0.16
C ARG A 159 3.73 21.11 0.68
N ILE A 160 4.24 20.04 1.28
CA ILE A 160 3.49 19.19 2.19
C ILE A 160 4.40 18.64 3.27
N ALA A 161 3.91 18.57 4.50
CA ALA A 161 4.61 17.96 5.63
C ALA A 161 3.63 17.24 6.54
N ALA A 162 4.05 16.12 7.12
CA ALA A 162 3.30 15.40 8.15
C ALA A 162 3.86 15.74 9.53
N SER A 163 2.97 15.94 10.49
CA SER A 163 3.31 16.05 11.92
C SER A 163 3.96 14.76 12.44
N PRO A 164 4.91 14.83 13.40
CA PRO A 164 5.56 13.63 13.95
C PRO A 164 4.62 12.74 14.75
N ASP A 165 3.59 13.31 15.36
CA ASP A 165 2.57 12.57 16.09
C ASP A 165 1.55 11.91 15.15
N GLY A 166 1.60 12.19 13.85
CA GLY A 166 0.77 11.57 12.83
C GLY A 166 -0.67 12.07 12.78
N THR A 167 -1.01 13.16 13.45
CA THR A 167 -2.40 13.64 13.58
C THR A 167 -2.74 14.78 12.61
N LEU A 168 -1.74 15.55 12.18
CA LEU A 168 -1.89 16.69 11.27
C LEU A 168 -1.05 16.55 10.00
N ILE A 169 -1.57 17.08 8.90
CA ILE A 169 -0.87 17.31 7.63
C ILE A 169 -0.90 18.81 7.35
N TYR A 170 0.20 19.36 6.87
CA TYR A 170 0.32 20.78 6.52
C TYR A 170 0.63 20.92 5.04
N THR A 171 0.00 21.87 4.36
CA THR A 171 0.38 22.29 3.01
C THR A 171 0.50 23.79 2.92
N SER A 172 1.33 24.28 2.00
CA SER A 172 1.47 25.71 1.73
C SER A 172 1.38 26.01 0.24
N CYS A 173 0.95 27.23 -0.06
CA CYS A 173 0.97 27.84 -1.38
C CYS A 173 0.85 29.34 -1.22
N GLY A 174 1.72 30.09 -1.92
CA GLY A 174 1.70 31.55 -1.91
C GLY A 174 1.74 32.11 -0.49
N ASP A 175 0.62 32.67 -0.06
CA ASP A 175 0.39 33.38 1.19
C ASP A 175 -0.28 32.54 2.28
N ARG A 176 -0.30 31.19 2.15
CA ARG A 176 -1.17 30.33 2.98
C ARG A 176 -0.48 29.13 3.60
N LEU A 177 -0.99 28.74 4.76
CA LEU A 177 -0.78 27.46 5.40
C LEU A 177 -2.15 26.80 5.63
N THR A 178 -2.40 25.68 4.97
CA THR A 178 -3.59 24.85 5.19
C THR A 178 -3.25 23.69 6.10
N VAL A 179 -4.05 23.52 7.15
CA VAL A 179 -3.89 22.47 8.16
C VAL A 179 -5.01 21.46 7.97
N TYR A 180 -4.63 20.20 7.85
CA TYR A 180 -5.55 19.08 7.76
C TYR A 180 -5.41 18.19 8.97
N HIS A 181 -6.54 17.73 9.48
CA HIS A 181 -6.58 16.63 10.40
C HIS A 181 -6.50 15.30 9.64
N ARG A 182 -5.68 14.35 10.12
CA ARG A 182 -5.51 12.99 9.59
C ARG A 182 -6.21 11.96 10.48
N THR A 183 -7.13 11.20 9.88
CA THR A 183 -7.66 9.98 10.47
C THR A 183 -6.62 8.85 10.37
N ARG A 184 -5.84 8.57 11.42
CA ARG A 184 -4.71 7.61 11.36
C ARG A 184 -5.07 6.22 10.82
N ALA A 185 -6.27 5.71 11.14
CA ALA A 185 -6.70 4.38 10.72
C ALA A 185 -6.79 4.23 9.19
N THR A 186 -7.29 5.27 8.51
CA THR A 186 -7.52 5.26 7.05
C THR A 186 -6.49 6.09 6.29
N GLY A 187 -5.83 7.02 6.97
CA GLY A 187 -4.98 8.05 6.41
C GLY A 187 -5.73 9.22 5.76
N ARG A 188 -7.06 9.22 5.76
CA ARG A 188 -7.87 10.30 5.19
C ARG A 188 -7.63 11.61 5.89
N ILE A 189 -7.76 12.70 5.15
CA ILE A 189 -7.55 14.07 5.63
C ILE A 189 -8.78 14.94 5.42
N ALA A 190 -8.97 15.90 6.32
CA ALA A 190 -9.98 16.95 6.23
C ALA A 190 -9.37 18.28 6.66
N ILE A 191 -9.69 19.36 5.94
CA ILE A 191 -9.23 20.71 6.28
C ILE A 191 -9.87 21.11 7.62
N VAL A 192 -9.04 21.53 8.57
CA VAL A 192 -9.50 22.05 9.87
C VAL A 192 -9.19 23.53 10.04
N GLN A 193 -8.15 24.04 9.37
CA GLN A 193 -7.77 25.44 9.47
C GLN A 193 -7.11 25.91 8.18
N LEU A 194 -7.35 27.17 7.83
CA LEU A 194 -6.68 27.88 6.76
C LEU A 194 -6.13 29.19 7.29
N LEU A 195 -4.80 29.33 7.30
CA LEU A 195 -4.10 30.52 7.75
C LEU A 195 -3.61 31.29 6.51
N ARG A 196 -3.79 32.62 6.52
CA ARG A 196 -3.46 33.52 5.40
C ARG A 196 -2.64 34.70 5.90
N ASP A 197 -1.67 35.13 5.11
CA ASP A 197 -0.87 36.31 5.42
C ASP A 197 -1.75 37.56 5.59
N GLY A 198 -1.51 38.33 6.65
CA GLY A 198 -2.26 39.54 7.00
C GLY A 198 -3.66 39.31 7.59
N GLU A 199 -4.07 38.05 7.83
CA GLU A 199 -5.38 37.70 8.40
C GLU A 199 -5.26 37.03 9.77
N GLY A 200 -6.19 37.32 10.69
CA GLY A 200 -6.27 36.62 11.97
C GLY A 200 -5.01 36.71 12.85
N GLY A 201 -4.16 37.74 12.64
CA GLY A 201 -2.88 37.89 13.33
C GLY A 201 -1.73 37.06 12.76
N VAL A 202 -1.96 36.37 11.64
CA VAL A 202 -0.92 35.69 10.87
C VAL A 202 -0.22 36.72 10.00
N GLU A 203 1.10 36.78 10.13
CA GLU A 203 1.95 37.72 9.38
C GLU A 203 3.19 36.97 8.88
N SER A 204 3.78 37.49 7.81
CA SER A 204 5.07 37.05 7.28
C SER A 204 5.06 35.62 6.71
N ILE A 205 3.96 35.20 6.04
CA ILE A 205 3.88 33.91 5.34
C ILE A 205 3.71 34.00 3.82
N ASP A 206 3.93 35.16 3.21
CA ASP A 206 3.92 35.30 1.76
C ASP A 206 5.16 34.63 1.12
N GLY A 207 4.90 33.83 0.09
CA GLY A 207 5.90 32.94 -0.52
C GLY A 207 6.29 31.77 0.38
N ALA A 208 5.32 31.13 1.04
CA ALA A 208 5.51 29.96 1.89
C ALA A 208 6.10 28.76 1.12
N ASP A 209 7.44 28.69 1.09
CA ASP A 209 8.25 27.82 0.25
C ASP A 209 8.76 26.56 0.96
N ALA A 210 8.66 26.49 2.29
CA ALA A 210 8.98 25.28 3.04
C ALA A 210 8.18 25.22 4.34
N ILE A 211 7.82 23.99 4.73
CA ILE A 211 7.15 23.71 6.00
C ILE A 211 7.98 22.65 6.70
N GLN A 212 8.28 22.88 7.98
CA GLN A 212 8.98 21.90 8.81
C GLN A 212 8.30 21.82 10.18
N PRO A 213 7.57 20.73 10.47
CA PRO A 213 7.15 20.42 11.82
C PRO A 213 8.37 20.13 12.71
N SER A 214 8.33 20.59 13.95
CA SER A 214 9.35 20.26 14.95
C SER A 214 9.23 18.79 15.36
N PRO A 215 10.33 18.07 15.66
CA PRO A 215 10.27 16.66 16.04
C PRO A 215 9.45 16.35 17.30
N ASP A 216 9.28 17.33 18.20
CA ASP A 216 8.46 17.22 19.40
C ASP A 216 6.96 17.48 19.14
N GLY A 217 6.59 17.83 17.90
CA GLY A 217 5.22 18.13 17.49
C GLY A 217 4.69 19.49 17.96
N ARG A 218 5.49 20.28 18.69
CA ARG A 218 5.00 21.50 19.35
C ARG A 218 5.02 22.75 18.50
N HIS A 219 5.72 22.71 17.37
CA HIS A 219 5.89 23.87 16.49
C HIS A 219 5.86 23.45 15.03
N VAL A 220 5.45 24.40 14.18
CA VAL A 220 5.58 24.29 12.73
C VAL A 220 6.29 25.55 12.23
N TYR A 221 7.40 25.35 11.52
CA TYR A 221 8.18 26.43 10.91
C TYR A 221 7.75 26.59 9.45
N VAL A 222 7.40 27.81 9.06
CA VAL A 222 7.13 28.17 7.66
C VAL A 222 8.19 29.16 7.18
N LEU A 223 8.92 28.80 6.14
CA LEU A 223 9.85 29.70 5.47
C LEU A 223 9.10 30.46 4.37
N ALA A 224 9.11 31.79 4.45
CA ALA A 224 8.41 32.69 3.54
C ALA A 224 9.43 33.50 2.73
N SER A 225 9.56 33.21 1.44
CA SER A 225 10.61 33.81 0.61
C SER A 225 10.30 35.25 0.19
N GLN A 226 9.02 35.63 0.07
CA GLN A 226 8.62 36.99 -0.29
C GLN A 226 8.71 37.93 0.92
N ASP A 227 8.36 37.43 2.11
CA ASP A 227 8.51 38.20 3.36
C ASP A 227 9.91 38.09 4.00
N HIS A 228 10.78 37.24 3.45
CA HIS A 228 12.13 37.00 3.96
C HIS A 228 12.15 36.57 5.44
N ALA A 229 11.18 35.77 5.85
CA ALA A 229 10.92 35.42 7.24
C ALA A 229 10.83 33.91 7.46
N VAL A 230 11.00 33.52 8.73
CA VAL A 230 10.60 32.19 9.22
C VAL A 230 9.53 32.41 10.28
N THR A 231 8.30 32.07 9.97
CA THR A 231 7.17 32.17 10.90
C THR A 231 7.05 30.87 11.68
N VAL A 232 6.82 30.99 12.99
CA VAL A 232 6.72 29.85 13.91
C VAL A 232 5.30 29.78 14.44
N PHE A 233 4.60 28.70 14.11
CA PHE A 233 3.31 28.39 14.70
C PHE A 233 3.51 27.42 15.86
N ARG A 234 2.79 27.63 16.95
CA ARG A 234 2.77 26.74 18.11
C ARG A 234 1.58 25.79 18.01
N HIS A 235 1.77 24.56 18.47
CA HIS A 235 0.75 23.53 18.62
C HIS A 235 0.94 22.83 19.97
N THR A 236 0.21 23.21 21.01
CA THR A 236 0.32 22.58 22.34
C THR A 236 -1.05 22.32 22.95
N CYS A 237 -1.61 21.16 22.62
CA CYS A 237 -2.91 20.79 23.14
C CYS A 237 -2.97 20.73 24.68
N GLY A 238 -4.06 21.26 25.23
CA GLY A 238 -4.43 21.22 26.63
C GLY A 238 -3.78 22.31 27.49
N ASP A 239 -3.36 23.41 26.88
CA ASP A 239 -2.75 24.54 27.59
C ASP A 239 -3.68 25.76 27.75
N GLY A 240 -4.89 25.67 27.18
CA GLY A 240 -5.95 26.65 27.25
C GLY A 240 -5.86 27.74 26.17
N VAL A 241 -4.96 27.61 25.20
CA VAL A 241 -4.78 28.54 24.09
C VAL A 241 -5.12 27.80 22.80
N LEU A 242 -5.98 28.38 21.96
CA LEU A 242 -6.34 27.76 20.69
C LEU A 242 -5.22 27.95 19.66
N ASP A 243 -4.34 26.96 19.55
CA ASP A 243 -3.14 26.96 18.73
C ASP A 243 -3.41 26.48 17.27
N VAL A 244 -2.37 26.44 16.42
CA VAL A 244 -2.53 25.96 15.03
C VAL A 244 -3.00 24.51 15.00
N GLY A 245 -4.01 24.22 14.18
CA GLY A 245 -4.55 22.87 13.99
C GLY A 245 -5.52 22.38 15.08
N GLU A 246 -5.74 23.17 16.13
CA GLU A 246 -6.70 22.86 17.18
C GLU A 246 -8.09 23.37 16.80
N THR A 247 -9.12 22.64 17.22
CA THR A 247 -10.52 23.08 17.07
C THR A 247 -11.19 23.42 18.40
N CYS A 248 -10.53 23.04 19.50
CA CYS A 248 -10.80 23.43 20.87
C CYS A 248 -9.50 23.31 21.67
N ASP A 249 -9.42 23.98 22.80
CA ASP A 249 -8.46 23.70 23.88
C ASP A 249 -9.10 24.13 25.20
N ASP A 250 -9.53 23.17 26.01
CA ASP A 250 -10.23 23.42 27.27
C ASP A 250 -9.29 23.47 28.50
N GLY A 251 -7.98 23.55 28.25
CA GLY A 251 -6.94 23.65 29.27
C GLY A 251 -6.51 22.32 29.87
N ASN A 252 -6.88 21.19 29.26
CA ASN A 252 -6.46 19.89 29.72
C ASN A 252 -6.40 18.81 28.60
N LEU A 253 -6.12 17.55 28.94
CA LEU A 253 -5.98 16.43 27.99
C LEU A 253 -6.93 15.27 28.33
N THR A 254 -8.06 15.55 28.98
CA THR A 254 -8.99 14.53 29.46
C THR A 254 -10.08 14.31 28.43
N ASP A 255 -10.09 13.13 27.81
CA ASP A 255 -11.21 12.78 26.92
C ASP A 255 -12.54 12.70 27.72
N GLY A 256 -13.64 13.10 27.09
CA GLY A 256 -15.01 13.01 27.57
C GLY A 256 -15.59 14.30 28.18
N ASP A 257 -14.85 15.41 28.17
CA ASP A 257 -15.30 16.73 28.64
C ASP A 257 -15.63 17.70 27.49
N GLY A 258 -15.51 17.24 26.25
CA GLY A 258 -15.84 17.98 25.03
C GLY A 258 -14.65 18.41 24.20
N CYS A 259 -13.43 18.35 24.73
CA CYS A 259 -12.20 18.56 23.97
C CYS A 259 -11.23 17.39 24.16
N ASP A 260 -11.00 16.58 23.13
CA ASP A 260 -10.16 15.39 23.25
C ASP A 260 -8.67 15.74 23.48
N ALA A 261 -7.87 14.75 23.88
CA ALA A 261 -6.43 14.91 24.09
C ALA A 261 -5.63 15.26 22.81
N ALA A 262 -6.30 15.37 21.65
CA ALA A 262 -5.76 15.85 20.39
C ALA A 262 -6.37 17.20 19.96
N CYS A 263 -7.03 17.90 20.89
CA CYS A 263 -7.63 19.22 20.75
C CYS A 263 -8.71 19.30 19.67
N ARG A 264 -9.56 18.27 19.66
CA ARG A 264 -10.73 18.16 18.80
C ARG A 264 -12.00 18.20 19.61
N ILE A 265 -12.97 18.92 19.07
CA ILE A 265 -14.32 18.90 19.62
C ILE A 265 -14.83 17.46 19.56
N GLU A 266 -15.16 16.91 20.71
CA GLU A 266 -15.68 15.55 20.82
C GLU A 266 -17.09 15.45 20.21
N PRO A 267 -17.49 14.27 19.70
CA PRO A 267 -18.85 14.06 19.24
C PRO A 267 -19.86 14.46 20.32
N CYS A 268 -20.95 15.12 19.90
CA CYS A 268 -21.98 15.65 20.79
C CYS A 268 -21.55 16.77 21.73
N PHE A 269 -20.49 17.50 21.40
CA PHE A 269 -20.13 18.76 22.05
C PHE A 269 -20.08 19.93 21.06
N THR A 270 -20.23 21.13 21.62
CA THR A 270 -19.87 22.39 20.97
C THR A 270 -18.95 23.15 21.89
N CYS A 271 -17.85 23.67 21.36
CA CYS A 271 -16.85 24.41 22.12
C CYS A 271 -16.72 25.83 21.57
N ALA A 272 -16.53 26.80 22.47
CA ALA A 272 -16.29 28.19 22.09
C ALA A 272 -15.42 28.92 23.12
N GLY A 273 -14.71 29.95 22.65
CA GLY A 273 -13.84 30.78 23.48
C GLY A 273 -12.41 30.23 23.60
N GLU A 274 -11.59 30.98 24.34
CA GLU A 274 -10.19 30.66 24.65
C GLU A 274 -9.93 31.02 26.12
N PRO A 275 -9.72 30.05 27.02
CA PRO A 275 -9.86 28.60 26.80
C PRO A 275 -11.26 28.20 26.32
N SER A 276 -11.34 27.10 25.58
CA SER A 276 -12.58 26.55 25.06
C SER A 276 -13.49 26.09 26.20
N ALA A 277 -14.71 26.62 26.23
CA ALA A 277 -15.78 26.10 27.07
C ALA A 277 -16.65 25.17 26.23
N CYS A 278 -16.60 23.87 26.53
CA CYS A 278 -17.36 22.85 25.82
C CYS A 278 -18.67 22.52 26.56
N VAL A 279 -19.76 22.43 25.79
CA VAL A 279 -21.09 22.06 26.31
C VAL A 279 -21.73 20.98 25.43
N PRO A 280 -22.52 20.04 26.01
CA PRO A 280 -23.28 19.07 25.24
C PRO A 280 -24.17 19.70 24.17
N ALA A 281 -24.08 19.18 22.95
CA ALA A 281 -24.89 19.57 21.79
C ALA A 281 -26.25 18.85 21.80
N ASP A 282 -26.98 18.92 22.92
CA ASP A 282 -28.20 18.13 23.12
C ASP A 282 -29.26 18.39 22.04
N GLY A 283 -29.79 17.31 21.47
CA GLY A 283 -30.82 17.37 20.42
C GLY A 283 -30.29 17.42 18.99
N GLU A 284 -28.98 17.64 18.79
CA GLU A 284 -28.36 17.53 17.47
C GLU A 284 -28.30 16.07 17.00
N HIS A 285 -28.45 15.87 15.69
CA HIS A 285 -28.31 14.55 15.10
C HIS A 285 -26.85 14.11 15.11
N CYS A 286 -26.60 12.87 15.51
CA CYS A 286 -25.30 12.23 15.50
C CYS A 286 -25.45 10.80 14.97
N ASP A 287 -24.34 10.08 14.85
CA ASP A 287 -24.31 8.65 14.53
C ASP A 287 -23.32 8.01 15.51
N ASP A 288 -23.77 7.05 16.31
CA ASP A 288 -22.93 6.39 17.31
C ASP A 288 -22.10 5.23 16.72
N GLY A 289 -22.23 5.01 15.40
CA GLY A 289 -21.56 3.96 14.65
C GLY A 289 -22.06 2.56 14.98
N GLN A 290 -23.14 2.42 15.76
CA GLN A 290 -23.73 1.13 16.09
C GLN A 290 -24.92 0.82 15.18
N PRO A 291 -24.82 -0.19 14.29
CA PRO A 291 -25.91 -0.52 13.36
C PRO A 291 -27.16 -1.10 14.03
N CYS A 292 -27.12 -1.35 15.35
CA CYS A 292 -28.24 -1.85 16.15
C CYS A 292 -28.95 -0.76 16.97
N THR A 293 -28.63 0.51 16.69
CA THR A 293 -29.31 1.71 17.15
C THR A 293 -29.80 2.51 15.94
N ARG A 294 -30.81 3.35 16.16
CA ARG A 294 -31.39 4.25 15.16
C ARG A 294 -31.89 5.52 15.82
N ASP A 295 -32.12 6.54 15.00
CA ASP A 295 -32.59 7.86 15.46
C ASP A 295 -31.64 8.45 16.51
N ASP A 296 -30.35 8.41 16.19
CA ASP A 296 -29.26 8.81 17.07
C ASP A 296 -29.26 10.33 17.26
N VAL A 297 -29.26 10.73 18.53
CA VAL A 297 -29.33 12.13 18.97
C VAL A 297 -28.37 12.34 20.13
N CYS A 298 -27.74 13.50 20.17
CA CYS A 298 -26.88 13.89 21.28
C CYS A 298 -27.67 14.11 22.57
N SER A 299 -27.22 13.51 23.68
CA SER A 299 -27.77 13.72 25.01
C SER A 299 -26.68 13.59 26.08
N GLY A 300 -26.44 14.67 26.83
CA GLY A 300 -25.47 14.70 27.92
C GLY A 300 -24.03 14.43 27.48
N GLY A 301 -23.66 14.84 26.27
CA GLY A 301 -22.33 14.64 25.70
C GLY A 301 -22.11 13.25 25.07
N ALA A 302 -23.14 12.41 25.02
CA ALA A 302 -23.09 11.11 24.35
C ALA A 302 -24.03 11.08 23.15
N CYS A 303 -23.61 10.43 22.07
CA CYS A 303 -24.52 10.06 20.99
C CYS A 303 -25.35 8.85 21.44
N VAL A 304 -26.66 9.03 21.58
CA VAL A 304 -27.56 7.98 22.09
C VAL A 304 -28.63 7.66 21.05
N GLY A 305 -28.79 6.36 20.78
CA GLY A 305 -29.76 5.85 19.82
C GLY A 305 -30.87 5.00 20.45
N THR A 306 -31.95 4.81 19.68
CA THR A 306 -33.03 3.89 20.03
C THR A 306 -32.67 2.48 19.57
N ARG A 307 -32.71 1.51 20.49
CA ARG A 307 -32.39 0.11 20.17
C ARG A 307 -33.30 -0.47 19.08
N VAL A 308 -32.67 -1.13 18.10
CA VAL A 308 -33.31 -1.97 17.09
C VAL A 308 -33.65 -3.35 17.69
N ALA A 309 -34.69 -4.02 17.18
CA ALA A 309 -35.15 -5.31 17.70
C ALA A 309 -34.06 -6.40 17.62
N ASP A 310 -34.02 -7.29 18.61
CA ASP A 310 -33.08 -8.40 18.60
C ASP A 310 -33.39 -9.37 17.44
N GLY A 311 -32.34 -9.85 16.76
CA GLY A 311 -32.43 -10.71 15.58
C GLY A 311 -32.47 -9.97 14.24
N GLU A 312 -32.56 -8.64 14.24
CA GLU A 312 -32.42 -7.86 13.00
C GLU A 312 -30.99 -8.00 12.44
N PRO A 313 -30.83 -8.09 11.10
CA PRO A 313 -29.52 -8.16 10.47
C PRO A 313 -28.70 -6.91 10.75
N CYS A 314 -27.43 -7.10 11.09
CA CYS A 314 -26.45 -6.03 11.22
C CYS A 314 -25.11 -6.51 10.68
N ASP A 315 -24.13 -5.60 10.63
CA ASP A 315 -22.74 -5.90 10.31
C ASP A 315 -21.91 -5.38 11.49
N ASP A 316 -21.12 -6.24 12.14
CA ASP A 316 -20.29 -5.85 13.27
C ASP A 316 -18.95 -5.22 12.83
N GLY A 317 -18.79 -4.98 11.53
CA GLY A 317 -17.58 -4.47 10.90
C GLY A 317 -16.49 -5.54 10.76
N ASN A 318 -16.74 -6.78 11.21
CA ASN A 318 -15.84 -7.89 11.06
C ASN A 318 -16.21 -8.72 9.83
N ALA A 319 -15.47 -8.51 8.75
CA ALA A 319 -15.66 -9.25 7.50
C ALA A 319 -15.40 -10.78 7.62
N CYS A 320 -14.95 -11.26 8.78
CA CYS A 320 -14.80 -12.67 9.11
C CYS A 320 -16.00 -13.31 9.78
N THR A 321 -17.08 -12.57 9.96
CA THR A 321 -18.36 -13.06 10.46
C THR A 321 -19.44 -12.83 9.42
N VAL A 322 -20.42 -13.73 9.40
CA VAL A 322 -21.53 -13.67 8.44
C VAL A 322 -22.85 -13.92 9.14
N GLY A 323 -23.86 -13.18 8.69
CA GLY A 323 -25.22 -13.26 9.22
C GLY A 323 -25.34 -12.66 10.62
N ASP A 324 -24.60 -11.60 10.91
CA ASP A 324 -24.56 -10.98 12.23
C ASP A 324 -25.92 -10.37 12.59
N THR A 325 -26.22 -10.40 13.88
CA THR A 325 -27.56 -10.03 14.37
C THR A 325 -27.49 -9.14 15.60
N CYS A 326 -28.46 -8.24 15.69
CA CYS A 326 -28.60 -7.39 16.85
C CYS A 326 -29.00 -8.22 18.07
N ALA A 327 -28.27 -8.05 19.16
CA ALA A 327 -28.61 -8.59 20.46
C ALA A 327 -28.24 -7.57 21.53
N GLY A 328 -29.23 -7.07 22.26
CA GLY A 328 -28.95 -6.09 23.30
C GLY A 328 -28.56 -4.72 22.75
N GLY A 329 -29.01 -4.35 21.55
CA GLY A 329 -28.64 -3.07 20.90
C GLY A 329 -27.19 -3.02 20.43
N LYS A 330 -26.49 -4.17 20.41
CA LYS A 330 -25.16 -4.34 19.85
C LYS A 330 -25.21 -5.37 18.74
N CYS A 331 -24.41 -5.17 17.72
CA CYS A 331 -24.24 -6.20 16.70
C CYS A 331 -23.39 -7.33 17.28
N THR A 332 -23.87 -8.57 17.15
CA THR A 332 -23.16 -9.75 17.65
C THR A 332 -22.84 -10.71 16.51
N PRO A 333 -21.61 -11.25 16.49
CA PRO A 333 -21.18 -12.14 15.42
C PRO A 333 -21.96 -13.46 15.47
N HIS A 334 -22.48 -13.89 14.32
CA HIS A 334 -23.29 -15.11 14.26
C HIS A 334 -22.47 -16.35 13.87
N ALA A 335 -21.87 -16.36 12.67
CA ALA A 335 -21.10 -17.49 12.16
C ALA A 335 -19.73 -17.06 11.63
N THR A 336 -18.69 -17.83 11.95
CA THR A 336 -17.33 -17.58 11.45
C THR A 336 -17.21 -17.94 9.97
N LEU A 337 -16.69 -17.01 9.17
CA LEU A 337 -16.39 -17.20 7.76
C LEU A 337 -15.23 -18.20 7.59
N THR A 338 -15.48 -19.28 6.85
CA THR A 338 -14.44 -20.27 6.49
C THR A 338 -13.86 -19.93 5.12
N CYS A 339 -12.59 -19.50 5.09
CA CYS A 339 -11.91 -19.13 3.85
C CYS A 339 -11.40 -20.33 3.04
N GLY A 340 -11.18 -20.09 1.75
CA GLY A 340 -10.71 -21.09 0.81
C GLY A 340 -9.22 -21.45 1.00
N PRO A 341 -8.72 -22.43 0.23
CA PRO A 341 -7.29 -22.72 0.20
C PRO A 341 -6.52 -21.47 -0.29
N CYS A 342 -5.39 -21.18 0.36
CA CYS A 342 -4.55 -20.00 0.12
C CYS A 342 -5.11 -18.69 0.66
N GLU A 343 -6.17 -18.74 1.46
CA GLU A 343 -6.76 -17.56 2.08
C GLU A 343 -6.68 -17.67 3.60
N ALA A 344 -6.60 -16.52 4.26
CA ALA A 344 -6.88 -16.38 5.67
C ALA A 344 -7.90 -15.26 5.84
N CYS A 345 -8.62 -15.30 6.94
CA CYS A 345 -9.60 -14.26 7.21
C CYS A 345 -8.93 -13.05 7.85
N ASP A 346 -9.07 -11.90 7.20
CA ASP A 346 -8.72 -10.57 7.68
C ASP A 346 -9.99 -9.87 8.15
N THR A 347 -10.02 -9.41 9.39
CA THR A 347 -11.25 -8.87 10.01
C THR A 347 -11.77 -7.63 9.31
N ALA A 348 -10.97 -6.90 8.54
CA ALA A 348 -11.41 -5.74 7.78
C ALA A 348 -11.74 -6.05 6.31
N ARG A 349 -11.23 -7.17 5.77
CA ARG A 349 -11.25 -7.46 4.31
C ARG A 349 -11.83 -8.82 3.93
N GLY A 350 -12.21 -9.63 4.92
CA GLY A 350 -12.71 -10.99 4.74
C GLY A 350 -11.59 -11.92 4.30
N CYS A 351 -11.89 -12.86 3.40
CA CYS A 351 -10.89 -13.80 2.90
C CYS A 351 -9.86 -13.11 1.99
N VAL A 352 -8.63 -13.00 2.49
CA VAL A 352 -7.49 -12.42 1.76
C VAL A 352 -6.50 -13.50 1.39
N GLY A 353 -5.87 -13.38 0.21
CA GLY A 353 -4.81 -14.30 -0.21
C GLY A 353 -3.56 -14.18 0.67
N ILE A 354 -3.11 -15.30 1.24
CA ILE A 354 -1.91 -15.36 2.08
C ILE A 354 -0.68 -15.84 1.31
N LEU A 355 0.38 -15.03 1.33
CA LEU A 355 1.70 -15.46 0.87
C LEU A 355 2.44 -16.15 2.01
N HIS A 356 3.04 -17.29 1.72
CA HIS A 356 4.05 -17.86 2.60
C HIS A 356 5.33 -17.03 2.55
N SER A 357 5.91 -16.76 3.72
CA SER A 357 7.20 -16.08 3.86
C SER A 357 8.37 -17.07 3.68
N GLY A 358 9.54 -16.57 3.27
CA GLY A 358 10.76 -17.37 3.18
C GLY A 358 10.82 -18.34 1.99
N CYS A 359 10.00 -18.11 0.95
CA CYS A 359 10.01 -18.95 -0.23
C CYS A 359 11.30 -18.83 -1.04
N LEU A 360 11.74 -19.94 -1.62
CA LEU A 360 12.74 -19.96 -2.67
C LEU A 360 12.18 -19.25 -3.90
N ARG A 361 12.75 -18.11 -4.26
CA ARG A 361 12.33 -17.31 -5.40
C ARG A 361 12.98 -17.82 -6.68
N SER A 362 12.24 -17.78 -7.79
CA SER A 362 12.80 -18.06 -9.11
C SER A 362 13.96 -17.09 -9.39
N PRO A 363 15.14 -17.54 -9.83
CA PRO A 363 16.30 -16.70 -10.07
C PRO A 363 16.09 -15.66 -11.16
N VAL A 364 16.93 -14.64 -11.11
CA VAL A 364 16.87 -13.42 -11.92
C VAL A 364 17.51 -13.59 -13.31
N GLU A 365 18.54 -14.44 -13.44
CA GLU A 365 19.33 -14.56 -14.68
C GLU A 365 19.22 -15.97 -15.28
N GLY A 366 18.71 -16.06 -16.52
CA GLY A 366 18.75 -17.28 -17.34
C GLY A 366 17.75 -18.39 -16.98
N ALA A 367 16.85 -18.22 -16.01
CA ALA A 367 15.86 -19.22 -15.62
C ALA A 367 14.44 -18.86 -16.07
N HIS A 368 13.82 -19.66 -16.96
CA HIS A 368 12.49 -19.39 -17.53
C HIS A 368 11.33 -19.95 -16.69
N GLY A 369 11.25 -19.64 -15.38
CA GLY A 369 10.07 -20.02 -14.61
C GLY A 369 8.81 -19.53 -15.34
N ARG A 370 7.84 -20.38 -15.62
CA ARG A 370 6.69 -20.08 -16.49
C ARG A 370 5.38 -20.40 -15.79
N LEU A 371 4.42 -19.50 -15.90
CA LEU A 371 3.01 -19.79 -15.64
C LEU A 371 2.21 -19.65 -16.94
N SER A 372 1.41 -20.66 -17.25
CA SER A 372 0.39 -20.63 -18.30
C SER A 372 -0.97 -20.91 -17.65
N LEU A 373 -1.94 -20.04 -17.87
CA LEU A 373 -3.33 -20.23 -17.47
C LEU A 373 -4.22 -20.18 -18.71
N GLU A 374 -5.08 -21.17 -18.91
CA GLU A 374 -5.97 -21.25 -20.07
C GLU A 374 -7.41 -21.56 -19.62
N ARG A 375 -8.36 -20.70 -19.99
CA ARG A 375 -9.78 -20.90 -19.67
C ARG A 375 -10.31 -22.12 -20.42
N ARG A 376 -10.96 -23.02 -19.68
CA ARG A 376 -11.65 -24.21 -20.18
C ARG A 376 -13.16 -24.04 -20.03
N SER A 377 -13.92 -24.92 -20.68
CA SER A 377 -15.38 -24.96 -20.54
C SER A 377 -15.81 -25.20 -19.08
N GLY A 378 -16.93 -24.59 -18.69
CA GLY A 378 -17.48 -24.71 -17.34
C GLY A 378 -16.76 -23.87 -16.27
N GLY A 379 -16.10 -22.77 -16.66
CA GLY A 379 -15.45 -21.84 -15.71
C GLY A 379 -14.16 -22.36 -15.08
N ARG A 380 -13.58 -23.43 -15.63
CA ARG A 380 -12.29 -23.96 -15.18
C ARG A 380 -11.12 -23.25 -15.84
N VAL A 381 -9.97 -23.27 -15.19
CA VAL A 381 -8.70 -22.78 -15.71
C VAL A 381 -7.70 -23.93 -15.66
N ALA A 382 -7.15 -24.29 -16.82
CA ALA A 382 -5.99 -25.16 -16.91
C ALA A 382 -4.76 -24.36 -16.49
N VAL A 383 -3.93 -24.96 -15.64
CA VAL A 383 -2.69 -24.39 -15.16
C VAL A 383 -1.52 -25.28 -15.56
N ASP A 384 -0.49 -24.65 -16.10
CA ASP A 384 0.84 -25.22 -16.27
C ASP A 384 1.83 -24.25 -15.64
N TRP A 385 2.48 -24.69 -14.56
CA TRP A 385 3.49 -23.92 -13.87
C TRP A 385 4.78 -24.72 -13.77
N GLN A 386 5.88 -24.07 -14.14
CA GLN A 386 7.22 -24.61 -14.03
C GLN A 386 8.08 -23.64 -13.24
N TRP A 387 8.62 -24.11 -12.12
CA TRP A 387 9.56 -23.38 -11.30
C TRP A 387 10.97 -23.94 -11.49
N LEU A 388 11.90 -23.03 -11.74
CA LEU A 388 13.32 -23.29 -11.97
C LEU A 388 14.12 -22.63 -10.85
N GLY A 389 15.12 -23.33 -10.30
CA GLY A 389 16.00 -22.82 -9.25
C GLY A 389 17.44 -22.65 -9.74
N ASP A 390 18.19 -21.75 -9.10
CA ASP A 390 19.64 -21.54 -9.29
C ASP A 390 20.49 -22.53 -8.48
N ARG A 391 19.90 -23.09 -7.42
CA ARG A 391 20.53 -24.03 -6.48
C ARG A 391 19.72 -25.32 -6.34
N TRP A 392 20.39 -26.32 -5.79
CA TRP A 392 19.80 -27.62 -5.47
C TRP A 392 18.64 -27.49 -4.47
N THR A 393 17.42 -27.85 -4.87
CA THR A 393 16.37 -28.18 -3.91
C THR A 393 16.73 -29.48 -3.21
N LYS A 394 17.05 -29.42 -1.90
CA LYS A 394 17.36 -30.61 -1.10
C LYS A 394 16.09 -31.46 -0.97
N THR A 395 16.23 -32.80 -0.98
CA THR A 395 15.09 -33.72 -0.79
C THR A 395 14.31 -33.43 0.50
N ALA A 396 14.99 -32.98 1.56
CA ALA A 396 14.32 -32.56 2.80
C ALA A 396 13.38 -31.36 2.61
N GLN A 397 13.71 -30.42 1.69
CA GLN A 397 12.87 -29.26 1.39
C GLN A 397 11.62 -29.62 0.58
N LEU A 398 11.63 -30.78 -0.10
CA LEU A 398 10.44 -31.31 -0.76
C LEU A 398 9.46 -31.92 0.25
N GLY A 399 9.90 -32.28 1.46
CA GLY A 399 9.08 -33.00 2.42
C GLY A 399 8.80 -34.46 2.03
N ASN A 400 7.83 -35.09 2.70
CA ASN A 400 7.41 -36.47 2.44
C ASN A 400 5.92 -36.55 2.03
N PRO A 401 5.62 -36.44 0.73
CA PRO A 401 4.24 -36.48 0.22
C PRO A 401 3.53 -37.83 0.44
N LEU A 402 4.29 -38.91 0.61
CA LEU A 402 3.73 -40.25 0.88
C LEU A 402 3.27 -40.42 2.33
N GLY A 403 3.68 -39.52 3.22
CA GLY A 403 3.42 -39.59 4.66
C GLY A 403 2.62 -38.40 5.14
N ALA A 404 3.30 -37.46 5.80
CA ALA A 404 2.68 -36.39 6.57
C ALA A 404 2.64 -35.03 5.85
N THR A 405 3.32 -34.88 4.71
CA THR A 405 3.51 -33.55 4.11
C THR A 405 2.49 -33.25 3.02
N GLY A 406 1.62 -32.26 3.28
CA GLY A 406 0.70 -31.69 2.31
C GLY A 406 1.31 -30.53 1.55
N TYR A 407 0.70 -30.18 0.42
CA TYR A 407 1.11 -29.06 -0.43
C TYR A 407 -0.05 -28.14 -0.70
N ARG A 408 0.26 -26.87 -0.93
CA ARG A 408 -0.72 -25.88 -1.36
C ARG A 408 -0.17 -25.07 -2.52
N PHE A 409 -0.89 -25.11 -3.64
CA PHE A 409 -0.58 -24.36 -4.85
C PHE A 409 -1.50 -23.16 -4.94
N CYS A 410 -0.91 -21.97 -5.09
CA CYS A 410 -1.62 -20.71 -5.05
C CYS A 410 -1.15 -19.82 -6.21
N VAL A 411 -2.11 -19.27 -6.95
CA VAL A 411 -1.90 -18.21 -7.93
C VAL A 411 -2.66 -16.99 -7.44
N PHE A 412 -1.96 -15.86 -7.34
CA PHE A 412 -2.48 -14.61 -6.84
C PHE A 412 -2.38 -13.54 -7.93
N ASP A 413 -3.40 -12.69 -7.99
CA ASP A 413 -3.33 -11.39 -8.64
C ASP A 413 -3.63 -10.28 -7.63
N ASP A 414 -3.10 -9.08 -7.85
CA ASP A 414 -3.42 -7.92 -7.02
C ASP A 414 -4.60 -7.17 -7.63
N ARG A 415 -5.69 -7.03 -6.86
CA ARG A 415 -6.92 -6.33 -7.28
C ARG A 415 -7.25 -5.23 -6.28
N GLU A 416 -8.00 -4.22 -6.69
CA GLU A 416 -8.60 -3.28 -5.73
C GLU A 416 -9.52 -4.06 -4.78
N GLY A 417 -9.41 -3.78 -3.47
CA GLY A 417 -10.27 -4.37 -2.45
C GLY A 417 -11.74 -4.01 -2.68
N SER A 418 -12.65 -4.92 -2.34
CA SER A 418 -14.10 -4.74 -2.55
C SER A 418 -14.73 -3.59 -1.77
N ASN A 419 -14.01 -3.02 -0.80
CA ASN A 419 -14.40 -1.87 0.01
C ASN A 419 -13.78 -0.55 -0.47
N GLY A 420 -13.07 -0.53 -1.61
CA GLY A 420 -12.42 0.67 -2.14
C GLY A 420 -11.13 1.08 -1.41
N PHE A 421 -10.59 0.23 -0.53
CA PHE A 421 -9.35 0.50 0.21
C PHE A 421 -8.20 -0.41 -0.26
N GLY A 422 -7.28 0.17 -1.03
CA GLY A 422 -5.99 -0.46 -1.39
C GLY A 422 -6.08 -1.73 -2.24
N ARG A 423 -4.92 -2.23 -2.67
CA ARG A 423 -4.77 -3.51 -3.36
C ARG A 423 -4.86 -4.66 -2.37
N GLN A 424 -5.83 -5.53 -2.60
CA GLN A 424 -5.97 -6.81 -1.92
C GLN A 424 -5.41 -7.92 -2.80
N ARG A 425 -4.59 -8.76 -2.19
CA ARG A 425 -4.11 -9.98 -2.85
C ARG A 425 -5.27 -10.95 -2.98
N HIS A 426 -5.66 -11.21 -4.21
CA HIS A 426 -6.80 -12.03 -4.54
C HIS A 426 -6.34 -13.40 -5.04
N VAL A 427 -7.00 -14.46 -4.57
CA VAL A 427 -6.67 -15.84 -4.98
C VAL A 427 -7.36 -16.14 -6.29
N VAL A 428 -6.56 -16.16 -7.37
CA VAL A 428 -7.05 -16.57 -8.69
C VAL A 428 -7.29 -18.08 -8.71
N LEU A 429 -6.36 -18.84 -8.15
CA LEU A 429 -6.44 -20.29 -8.08
C LEU A 429 -5.75 -20.77 -6.80
N GLY A 430 -6.52 -21.39 -5.91
CA GLY A 430 -5.99 -22.03 -4.70
C GLY A 430 -6.31 -23.52 -4.71
N ALA A 431 -5.34 -24.36 -4.37
CA ALA A 431 -5.52 -25.79 -4.31
C ALA A 431 -4.67 -26.43 -3.22
N SER A 432 -5.30 -27.29 -2.42
CA SER A 432 -4.60 -28.14 -1.45
C SER A 432 -4.43 -29.55 -2.02
N VAL A 433 -3.23 -30.10 -1.89
CA VAL A 433 -2.89 -31.48 -2.28
C VAL A 433 -2.46 -32.22 -1.01
N PRO A 434 -3.35 -33.07 -0.43
CA PRO A 434 -3.08 -33.73 0.83
C PRO A 434 -1.88 -34.70 0.75
N ALA A 435 -1.22 -34.87 1.90
CA ALA A 435 -0.27 -35.95 2.09
C ALA A 435 -0.99 -37.31 2.00
N ALA A 436 -0.29 -38.34 1.50
CA ALA A 436 -0.81 -39.70 1.39
C ALA A 436 -2.20 -39.80 0.70
N ALA A 437 -2.52 -38.84 -0.19
CA ALA A 437 -3.81 -38.74 -0.86
C ALA A 437 -4.18 -40.03 -1.62
N LYS A 438 -5.47 -40.37 -1.59
CA LYS A 438 -6.05 -41.51 -2.31
C LYS A 438 -6.88 -41.05 -3.50
N CYS A 439 -6.63 -41.64 -4.65
CA CYS A 439 -7.31 -41.39 -5.91
C CYS A 439 -8.19 -42.61 -6.20
N GLY A 440 -9.40 -42.59 -5.64
CA GLY A 440 -10.22 -43.80 -5.50
C GLY A 440 -9.60 -44.76 -4.49
N HIS A 441 -9.23 -45.97 -4.93
CA HIS A 441 -8.63 -46.99 -4.07
C HIS A 441 -7.09 -47.01 -4.10
N ARG A 442 -6.45 -46.22 -4.98
CA ARG A 442 -4.99 -46.21 -5.17
C ARG A 442 -4.37 -44.94 -4.55
N ALA A 443 -3.10 -45.01 -4.20
CA ALA A 443 -2.34 -43.82 -3.80
C ALA A 443 -2.15 -42.89 -5.01
N CYS A 444 -2.39 -41.59 -4.82
CA CYS A 444 -2.14 -40.59 -5.86
C CYS A 444 -0.65 -40.23 -5.98
N TRP A 445 0.06 -40.36 -4.85
CA TRP A 445 1.47 -40.05 -4.76
C TRP A 445 2.31 -41.29 -5.03
N HIS A 446 3.39 -41.08 -5.78
CA HIS A 446 4.32 -42.12 -6.15
C HIS A 446 5.76 -41.58 -6.08
N ARG A 447 6.69 -42.45 -5.65
CA ARG A 447 8.12 -42.14 -5.63
C ARG A 447 8.79 -42.79 -6.83
N ARG A 448 9.52 -42.00 -7.61
CA ARG A 448 10.30 -42.48 -8.75
C ARG A 448 11.61 -43.13 -8.28
N PRO A 449 12.22 -44.03 -9.08
CA PRO A 449 13.50 -44.67 -8.73
C PRO A 449 14.63 -43.67 -8.46
N ASN A 450 14.60 -42.51 -9.12
CA ASN A 450 15.57 -41.43 -8.93
C ASN A 450 15.31 -40.58 -7.67
N GLY A 451 14.33 -40.92 -6.84
CA GLY A 451 14.00 -40.23 -5.59
C GLY A 451 13.05 -39.04 -5.72
N ASP A 452 12.62 -38.69 -6.93
CA ASP A 452 11.62 -37.64 -7.19
C ASP A 452 10.20 -38.13 -6.85
N PHE A 453 9.29 -37.20 -6.60
CA PHE A 453 7.88 -37.52 -6.34
C PHE A 453 6.99 -37.06 -7.49
N PHE A 454 5.97 -37.86 -7.79
CA PHE A 454 4.89 -37.42 -8.66
C PHE A 454 3.53 -37.71 -8.04
N PHE A 455 2.65 -36.73 -8.17
CA PHE A 455 1.23 -36.84 -7.87
C PHE A 455 0.46 -37.00 -9.17
N ARG A 456 -0.50 -37.91 -9.20
CA ARG A 456 -1.47 -38.01 -10.29
C ARG A 456 -2.86 -38.32 -9.73
N ASP A 457 -3.81 -37.43 -10.00
CA ASP A 457 -5.23 -37.65 -9.73
C ASP A 457 -6.00 -37.95 -11.02
N GLU A 458 -6.23 -39.23 -11.26
CA GLU A 458 -6.99 -39.71 -12.42
C GLU A 458 -8.51 -39.42 -12.28
N THR A 459 -8.99 -39.08 -11.08
CA THR A 459 -10.40 -38.76 -10.83
C THR A 459 -10.78 -37.34 -11.22
N HIS A 460 -9.80 -36.45 -11.41
CA HIS A 460 -9.98 -35.03 -11.76
C HIS A 460 -10.96 -34.30 -10.82
N ARG A 461 -11.04 -34.70 -9.55
CA ARG A 461 -11.95 -34.10 -8.57
C ARG A 461 -11.36 -32.85 -7.93
N GLY A 462 -10.03 -32.79 -7.81
CA GLY A 462 -9.30 -31.63 -7.29
C GLY A 462 -8.87 -30.65 -8.39
N ALA A 463 -8.50 -29.42 -7.98
CA ALA A 463 -8.03 -28.39 -8.89
C ALA A 463 -6.65 -28.67 -9.52
N ILE A 464 -5.85 -29.55 -8.90
CA ILE A 464 -4.54 -29.98 -9.38
C ILE A 464 -4.59 -31.49 -9.55
N HIS A 465 -4.34 -31.98 -10.77
CA HIS A 465 -4.34 -33.42 -11.07
C HIS A 465 -2.94 -33.98 -11.31
N SER A 466 -1.91 -33.13 -11.40
CA SER A 466 -0.52 -33.57 -11.55
C SER A 466 0.45 -32.61 -10.86
N ILE A 467 1.33 -33.16 -10.02
CA ILE A 467 2.49 -32.43 -9.49
C ILE A 467 3.71 -33.30 -9.73
N VAL A 468 4.78 -32.70 -10.23
CA VAL A 468 6.08 -33.33 -10.36
C VAL A 468 7.06 -32.53 -9.51
N LEU A 469 7.62 -33.20 -8.50
CA LEU A 469 8.62 -32.66 -7.60
C LEU A 469 9.96 -33.30 -7.94
N THR A 470 10.82 -32.54 -8.60
CA THR A 470 12.12 -32.99 -9.10
C THR A 470 13.24 -32.34 -8.31
N ARG A 471 14.37 -33.03 -8.20
CA ARG A 471 15.58 -32.38 -7.72
C ARG A 471 16.08 -31.39 -8.77
N ALA A 472 16.21 -30.12 -8.41
CA ALA A 472 16.81 -29.11 -9.28
C ALA A 472 18.23 -29.54 -9.69
N ARG A 473 18.51 -29.51 -11.00
CA ARG A 473 19.88 -29.53 -11.57
C ARG A 473 20.00 -28.26 -12.41
N ALA A 474 21.19 -27.67 -12.53
CA ALA A 474 21.39 -26.45 -13.32
C ALA A 474 20.70 -26.56 -14.70
N GLY A 475 19.69 -25.72 -14.95
CA GLY A 475 18.93 -25.69 -16.20
C GLY A 475 17.70 -26.61 -16.32
N LEU A 476 17.26 -27.32 -15.27
CA LEU A 476 16.05 -28.18 -15.29
C LEU A 476 15.02 -27.79 -14.21
N PRO A 477 13.70 -27.92 -14.49
CA PRO A 477 12.65 -27.55 -13.54
C PRO A 477 12.76 -28.38 -12.26
N ALA A 478 12.64 -27.73 -11.11
CA ALA A 478 12.66 -28.38 -9.80
C ALA A 478 11.24 -28.65 -9.27
N VAL A 479 10.27 -27.89 -9.74
CA VAL A 479 8.86 -28.10 -9.44
C VAL A 479 8.08 -27.85 -10.72
N ALA A 480 7.22 -28.79 -11.09
CA ALA A 480 6.24 -28.60 -12.14
C ALA A 480 4.85 -28.96 -11.61
N VAL A 481 3.89 -28.06 -11.80
CA VAL A 481 2.51 -28.23 -11.38
C VAL A 481 1.65 -28.12 -12.64
N ALA A 482 0.80 -29.13 -12.87
CA ALA A 482 -0.14 -29.14 -13.96
C ALA A 482 -1.53 -29.54 -13.43
N GLY A 483 -2.56 -28.80 -13.82
CA GLY A 483 -3.87 -28.99 -13.24
C GLY A 483 -4.99 -28.33 -14.03
N THR A 484 -6.21 -28.59 -13.59
CA THR A 484 -7.41 -27.86 -14.02
C THR A 484 -8.24 -27.56 -12.79
N GLY A 485 -8.31 -26.29 -12.42
CA GLY A 485 -9.04 -25.83 -11.25
C GLY A 485 -10.22 -24.96 -11.61
N ARG A 486 -11.10 -24.73 -10.65
CA ARG A 486 -12.02 -23.59 -10.74
C ARG A 486 -11.26 -22.37 -10.26
N ALA A 487 -11.16 -21.37 -11.11
CA ALA A 487 -10.69 -20.06 -10.70
C ALA A 487 -11.88 -19.23 -10.22
N ALA A 488 -11.62 -18.20 -9.42
CA ALA A 488 -12.65 -17.22 -9.09
C ALA A 488 -13.27 -16.64 -10.39
N ALA A 489 -14.56 -16.34 -10.38
CA ALA A 489 -15.27 -15.84 -11.56
C ALA A 489 -14.58 -14.58 -12.12
N GLY A 490 -14.28 -14.55 -13.42
CA GLY A 490 -13.62 -13.39 -14.04
C GLY A 490 -12.11 -13.26 -13.78
N SER A 491 -11.44 -14.34 -13.40
CA SER A 491 -9.99 -14.43 -13.12
C SER A 491 -9.04 -14.07 -14.27
N LEU A 492 -9.50 -14.07 -15.52
CA LEU A 492 -8.71 -13.71 -16.70
C LEU A 492 -9.38 -12.54 -17.45
N PRO A 493 -8.62 -11.51 -17.89
CA PRO A 493 -7.16 -11.36 -17.77
C PRO A 493 -6.69 -11.15 -16.32
N MET A 494 -5.46 -11.55 -16.03
CA MET A 494 -4.81 -11.38 -14.72
C MET A 494 -4.53 -9.90 -14.44
N LYS A 495 -4.63 -9.50 -13.18
CA LYS A 495 -4.08 -8.21 -12.73
C LYS A 495 -2.62 -8.38 -12.28
N LEU A 496 -1.80 -7.36 -12.56
CA LEU A 496 -0.36 -7.39 -12.27
C LEU A 496 -0.03 -6.53 -11.03
N PRO A 497 0.94 -6.95 -10.20
CA PRO A 497 1.78 -8.13 -10.36
C PRO A 497 1.03 -9.44 -10.07
N THR A 498 1.40 -10.51 -10.77
CA THR A 498 0.89 -11.87 -10.50
C THR A 498 1.94 -12.65 -9.73
N THR A 499 1.55 -13.35 -8.67
CA THR A 499 2.46 -14.18 -7.86
C THR A 499 2.00 -15.63 -7.87
N VAL A 500 2.92 -16.58 -8.01
CA VAL A 500 2.62 -18.01 -7.89
C VAL A 500 3.45 -18.61 -6.77
N GLN A 501 2.81 -19.40 -5.90
CA GLN A 501 3.49 -20.14 -4.84
C GLN A 501 3.09 -21.62 -4.84
N LEU A 502 4.07 -22.48 -4.57
CA LEU A 502 3.83 -23.82 -4.03
C LEU A 502 4.42 -23.89 -2.63
N SER A 503 3.58 -24.12 -1.64
CA SER A 503 3.98 -24.23 -0.24
C SER A 503 3.84 -25.65 0.27
N VAL A 504 4.66 -25.97 1.27
CA VAL A 504 4.79 -27.28 1.90
C VAL A 504 4.65 -27.09 3.40
N ASP A 505 3.64 -27.75 3.98
CA ASP A 505 3.31 -27.56 5.39
C ASP A 505 4.50 -27.90 6.29
N GLY A 506 4.98 -26.90 7.04
CA GLY A 506 6.08 -27.04 8.00
C GLY A 506 7.48 -27.23 7.41
N VAL A 507 7.67 -27.06 6.09
CA VAL A 507 8.98 -27.31 5.43
C VAL A 507 9.49 -26.09 4.66
N GLY A 508 8.69 -25.49 3.78
CA GLY A 508 9.15 -24.37 2.93
C GLY A 508 8.21 -24.10 1.75
N CYS A 509 8.63 -23.23 0.83
CA CYS A 509 7.84 -22.88 -0.35
C CYS A 509 8.70 -22.40 -1.52
N TRP A 510 8.13 -22.43 -2.72
CA TRP A 510 8.69 -21.90 -3.97
C TRP A 510 7.80 -20.81 -4.51
N GLN A 511 8.39 -19.70 -4.95
CA GLN A 511 7.68 -18.52 -5.44
C GLN A 511 8.22 -18.07 -6.80
N ALA A 512 7.32 -17.62 -7.67
CA ALA A 512 7.64 -16.89 -8.89
C ALA A 512 6.77 -15.63 -8.98
N ASP A 513 7.41 -14.48 -9.13
CA ASP A 513 6.75 -13.19 -9.31
C ASP A 513 6.76 -12.84 -10.81
N LEU A 514 5.58 -12.57 -11.34
CA LEU A 514 5.31 -12.31 -12.76
C LEU A 514 4.81 -10.88 -12.88
N ALA A 515 5.74 -9.93 -12.85
CA ALA A 515 5.44 -8.50 -12.93
C ALA A 515 5.82 -7.88 -14.29
N ILE A 516 6.90 -8.37 -14.91
CA ILE A 516 7.55 -7.69 -16.03
C ILE A 516 7.37 -8.45 -17.36
N PHE A 517 7.53 -9.78 -17.37
CA PHE A 517 7.50 -10.58 -18.61
C PHE A 517 6.18 -11.32 -18.80
N VAL A 518 5.15 -10.59 -19.23
CA VAL A 518 3.86 -11.15 -19.61
C VAL A 518 3.79 -11.28 -21.13
N GLN A 519 3.82 -12.51 -21.63
CA GLN A 519 3.76 -12.81 -23.07
C GLN A 519 2.34 -12.71 -23.62
N HIS A 520 1.35 -13.14 -22.81
CA HIS A 520 -0.07 -13.07 -23.15
C HIS A 520 -0.88 -12.78 -21.88
N ASN A 521 -1.90 -11.92 -21.99
CA ASN A 521 -2.85 -11.68 -20.91
C ASN A 521 -4.19 -11.18 -21.47
N ASP A 522 -5.09 -12.11 -21.77
CA ASP A 522 -6.41 -11.83 -22.31
C ASP A 522 -7.51 -12.57 -21.52
N ARG A 523 -8.77 -12.46 -21.96
CA ARG A 523 -9.92 -13.05 -21.26
C ARG A 523 -9.90 -14.59 -21.21
N GLY A 524 -9.14 -15.24 -22.08
CA GLY A 524 -9.06 -16.69 -22.21
C GLY A 524 -7.70 -17.27 -21.83
N HIS A 525 -6.63 -16.49 -21.86
CA HIS A 525 -5.28 -17.01 -21.75
C HIS A 525 -4.30 -16.03 -21.07
N PHE A 526 -3.46 -16.56 -20.18
CA PHE A 526 -2.34 -15.84 -19.58
C PHE A 526 -1.06 -16.65 -19.70
N VAL A 527 0.03 -15.99 -20.07
CA VAL A 527 1.38 -16.56 -20.09
C VAL A 527 2.36 -15.54 -19.50
N GLY A 528 2.93 -15.87 -18.35
CA GLY A 528 3.95 -15.06 -17.68
C GLY A 528 5.24 -15.85 -17.46
N ARG A 529 6.38 -15.15 -17.46
CA ARG A 529 7.68 -15.70 -17.11
C ARG A 529 8.34 -14.93 -15.96
N ALA A 530 9.07 -15.62 -15.11
CA ALA A 530 9.90 -15.03 -14.06
C ALA A 530 11.34 -14.79 -14.58
N GLY A 531 11.95 -13.66 -14.19
CA GLY A 531 13.33 -13.26 -14.55
C GLY A 531 13.47 -11.73 -14.71
N LEU A 532 14.70 -11.19 -14.73
CA LEU A 532 15.01 -9.84 -15.26
C LEU A 532 15.58 -9.95 -16.68
N GLU A 533 15.55 -8.83 -17.40
CA GLU A 533 16.22 -8.69 -18.69
C GLU A 533 17.70 -9.05 -18.54
N ARG A 534 18.25 -9.81 -19.50
CA ARG A 534 19.71 -9.81 -19.68
C ARG A 534 20.06 -8.36 -19.97
N SER A 535 20.80 -7.70 -19.08
CA SER A 535 21.65 -6.59 -19.51
C SER A 535 22.51 -7.14 -20.63
N CYS A 536 22.16 -6.90 -21.88
CA CYS A 536 22.93 -7.35 -23.01
C CYS A 536 24.23 -6.54 -22.97
N PRO A 537 25.41 -7.13 -22.66
CA PRO A 537 26.64 -6.35 -22.60
C PRO A 537 27.14 -5.95 -24.01
N SER A 538 26.36 -6.24 -25.06
CA SER A 538 26.74 -6.00 -26.45
C SER A 538 25.53 -6.06 -27.40
N CYS A 539 24.61 -5.11 -27.30
CA CYS A 539 23.87 -4.69 -28.49
C CYS A 539 24.51 -3.38 -28.95
N GLY A 540 25.48 -3.49 -29.86
CA GLY A 540 25.95 -2.32 -30.60
C GLY A 540 24.84 -1.82 -31.52
N PRO A 541 24.82 -0.52 -31.87
CA PRO A 541 23.86 -0.01 -32.82
C PRO A 541 24.21 -0.53 -34.22
N GLY A 542 23.35 -1.41 -34.76
CA GLY A 542 23.35 -1.82 -36.16
C GLY A 542 23.50 -3.32 -36.37
N GLU A 543 22.38 -4.04 -36.35
CA GLU A 543 22.05 -5.18 -37.24
C GLU A 543 20.52 -5.34 -37.33
#